data_AF-A0A1U8Q8W8-F1
#
_entry.id   AF-A0A1U8Q8W8-F1
#
_cell.length_a   1.000
_cell.length_b   1.000
_cell.length_c   1.000
_cell.angle_alpha   90.00
_cell.angle_beta   90.00
_cell.angle_gamma   90.00
#
_symmetry.space_group_name_H-M   'P 1'
#
loop_
_entity.id
_entity.type
_entity.pdbx_description
1 polymer ?
#
loop_
_entity_poly.entity_id
_entity_poly.type
_entity_poly.pdbx_seq_one_letter_code
_entity_poly.pdbx_strand_id
1 'polypeptide(L)'
;MELTAAAFRIKTGLDRVTAAAFTAHQCLLPVVHLPVSIYFHGGGMILNGPDTIFCHEFCENFIRFGPAILVSVAYCLAPEHRLPVAYKDGEDALLCGGNTAYNVRLRSLDMDLALVKIQGTILDQPLFGGIEQIDSEVEFADDRILPLSVTDLIWELALPLDADRDHEYCTPMVRGSHNAKIGSIGRVIV
;
A
#
# COMPACT_ATOMS: atom_id res chain seq x y z
N MET A 1 -25.99 -2.28 -4.82
CA MET A 1 -25.12 -2.72 -3.72
C MET A 1 -24.67 -1.47 -3.01
N GLU A 2 -25.15 -1.26 -1.80
CA GLU A 2 -24.86 -0.07 -1.00
C GLU A 2 -23.50 -0.30 -0.32
N LEU A 3 -22.55 0.62 -0.54
CA LEU A 3 -21.20 0.56 0.04
C LEU A 3 -21.17 1.53 1.20
N THR A 4 -20.58 1.12 2.32
CA THR A 4 -20.31 2.03 3.43
C THR A 4 -18.81 2.26 3.47
N ALA A 5 -18.38 3.43 3.01
CA ALA A 5 -17.04 3.93 3.28
C ALA A 5 -17.08 4.67 4.63
N ALA A 6 -16.35 4.17 5.62
CA ALA A 6 -16.15 4.88 6.87
C ALA A 6 -14.70 5.35 6.93
N ALA A 7 -14.49 6.66 7.02
CA ALA A 7 -13.20 7.20 7.38
C ALA A 7 -12.97 6.95 8.87
N PHE A 8 -11.87 6.27 9.22
CA PHE A 8 -11.50 6.04 10.60
C PHE A 8 -10.02 6.36 10.78
N ARG A 9 -9.68 6.94 11.93
CA ARG A 9 -8.28 7.17 12.27
C ARG A 9 -7.75 5.95 12.97
N ILE A 10 -6.72 5.34 12.40
CA ILE A 10 -5.97 4.29 13.04
C ILE A 10 -4.93 4.96 13.95
N LYS A 11 -4.93 4.59 15.23
CA LYS A 11 -3.90 5.06 16.16
C LYS A 11 -2.72 4.10 16.06
N THR A 12 -1.63 4.54 15.44
CA THR A 12 -0.35 3.82 15.43
C THR A 12 0.55 4.36 16.55
N GLY A 13 1.69 3.71 16.79
CA GLY A 13 2.58 3.99 17.92
C GLY A 13 3.28 5.35 17.87
N LEU A 14 3.30 6.02 16.70
CA LEU A 14 4.02 7.29 16.50
C LEU A 14 3.14 8.43 15.97
N ASP A 15 2.08 8.17 15.21
CA ASP A 15 1.01 9.15 14.94
C ASP A 15 -0.25 8.51 14.31
N ARG A 16 -1.30 9.31 14.06
CA ARG A 16 -2.58 8.78 13.53
C ARG A 16 -2.52 8.57 12.02
N VAL A 17 -2.32 7.33 11.56
CA VAL A 17 -2.57 6.97 10.16
C VAL A 17 -4.08 7.08 9.88
N THR A 18 -4.46 7.94 8.95
CA THR A 18 -5.87 8.00 8.51
C THR A 18 -6.08 6.87 7.51
N ALA A 19 -7.11 6.06 7.73
CA ALA A 19 -7.47 5.01 6.80
C ALA A 19 -8.98 5.03 6.47
N ALA A 20 -9.31 4.65 5.25
CA ALA A 20 -10.69 4.42 4.85
C ALA A 20 -10.97 2.91 4.83
N ALA A 21 -12.03 2.49 5.50
CA ALA A 21 -12.49 1.10 5.51
C ALA A 21 -13.67 0.99 4.56
N PHE A 22 -13.60 0.00 3.69
CA PHE A 22 -14.67 -0.32 2.77
C PHE A 22 -15.17 -1.74 3.06
N THR A 23 -16.49 -1.89 3.13
CA THR A 23 -17.18 -3.18 3.25
C THR A 23 -18.48 -3.15 2.45
N ALA A 24 -18.84 -4.25 1.79
CA ALA A 24 -20.14 -4.40 1.17
C ALA A 24 -21.20 -4.74 2.24
N HIS A 25 -22.38 -4.09 2.18
CA HIS A 25 -23.45 -4.26 3.18
C HIS A 25 -23.93 -5.71 3.40
N GLN A 26 -23.72 -6.59 2.42
CA GLN A 26 -24.08 -8.02 2.50
C GLN A 26 -23.12 -8.87 3.35
N CYS A 27 -22.01 -8.30 3.86
CA CYS A 27 -21.08 -9.01 4.74
C CYS A 27 -21.51 -9.07 6.22
N LEU A 28 -22.66 -8.48 6.57
CA LEU A 28 -23.19 -8.48 7.95
C LEU A 28 -23.93 -9.77 8.34
N LEU A 29 -23.79 -10.85 7.54
CA LEU A 29 -24.29 -12.18 7.92
C LEU A 29 -23.42 -12.76 9.05
N PRO A 30 -24.01 -13.55 9.97
CA PRO A 30 -23.37 -13.89 11.23
C PRO A 30 -22.21 -14.86 10.97
N VAL A 31 -21.00 -14.30 11.02
CA VAL A 31 -19.70 -14.97 11.09
C VAL A 31 -19.12 -15.39 9.75
N VAL A 32 -18.46 -14.42 9.11
CA VAL A 32 -17.54 -14.67 8.00
C VAL A 32 -16.14 -14.18 8.39
N HIS A 33 -15.12 -15.00 8.12
CA HIS A 33 -13.73 -14.55 8.12
C HIS A 33 -13.49 -13.66 6.91
N LEU A 34 -13.55 -12.34 7.11
CA LEU A 34 -13.27 -11.41 6.03
C LEU A 34 -11.76 -11.29 5.83
N PRO A 35 -11.24 -11.50 4.61
CA PRO A 35 -9.88 -11.11 4.27
C PRO A 35 -9.73 -9.60 4.47
N VAL A 36 -8.57 -9.18 4.97
CA VAL A 36 -8.20 -7.77 5.08
C VAL A 36 -7.15 -7.45 4.03
N SER A 37 -7.46 -6.52 3.16
CA SER A 37 -6.55 -5.96 2.17
C SER A 37 -6.06 -4.61 2.64
N ILE A 38 -4.74 -4.40 2.65
CA ILE A 38 -4.13 -3.10 2.93
C ILE A 38 -3.72 -2.51 1.59
N TYR A 39 -4.22 -1.32 1.27
CA TYR A 39 -3.98 -0.63 0.01
C TYR A 39 -3.10 0.59 0.20
N PHE A 40 -2.02 0.62 -0.59
CA PHE A 40 -1.11 1.75 -0.72
C PHE A 40 -1.39 2.38 -2.07
N HIS A 41 -1.84 3.63 -2.06
CA HIS A 41 -2.14 4.34 -3.31
C HIS A 41 -0.86 4.61 -4.11
N GLY A 42 -1.01 4.65 -5.44
CA GLY A 42 0.04 5.13 -6.34
C GLY A 42 0.24 6.65 -6.26
N GLY A 43 1.05 7.20 -7.16
CA GLY A 43 1.43 8.62 -7.15
C GLY A 43 2.89 8.88 -6.79
N GLY A 44 3.76 7.87 -6.95
CA GLY A 44 5.21 8.03 -6.79
C GLY A 44 5.63 8.46 -5.39
N MET A 45 4.87 8.09 -4.35
CA MET A 45 5.14 8.48 -2.95
C MET A 45 5.05 10.00 -2.69
N ILE A 46 4.64 10.79 -3.70
CA ILE A 46 4.58 12.27 -3.65
C ILE A 46 3.17 12.82 -3.88
N LEU A 47 2.25 12.01 -4.41
CA LEU A 47 0.88 12.42 -4.76
C LEU A 47 -0.16 11.44 -4.24
N ASN A 48 -1.40 11.94 -4.20
CA ASN A 48 -2.63 11.26 -3.81
C ASN A 48 -2.75 10.95 -2.31
N GLY A 49 -3.92 10.43 -1.95
CA GLY A 49 -4.30 10.03 -0.61
C GLY A 49 -5.56 9.17 -0.64
N PRO A 50 -5.99 8.58 0.48
CA PRO A 50 -7.22 7.77 0.54
C PRO A 50 -8.51 8.50 0.14
N ASP A 51 -8.50 9.84 0.19
CA ASP A 51 -9.60 10.73 -0.20
C ASP A 51 -9.51 11.21 -1.66
N THR A 52 -8.44 10.85 -2.38
CA THR A 52 -8.32 11.13 -3.81
C THR A 52 -9.31 10.28 -4.60
N ILE A 53 -10.07 10.90 -5.51
CA ILE A 53 -11.18 10.25 -6.25
C ILE A 53 -10.76 8.92 -6.91
N PHE A 54 -9.63 8.90 -7.61
CA PHE A 54 -9.15 7.69 -8.29
C PHE A 54 -8.81 6.56 -7.32
N CYS A 55 -8.20 6.90 -6.17
CA CYS A 55 -7.85 5.93 -5.14
C CYS A 55 -9.10 5.42 -4.41
N HIS A 56 -10.08 6.30 -4.17
CA HIS A 56 -11.37 5.96 -3.57
C HIS A 56 -12.19 5.04 -4.48
N GLU A 57 -12.32 5.40 -5.77
CA GLU A 57 -13.02 4.58 -6.76
C GLU A 57 -12.33 3.23 -6.98
N PHE A 58 -10.99 3.17 -6.98
CA PHE A 58 -10.27 1.91 -6.99
C PHE A 58 -10.67 1.04 -5.79
N CYS A 59 -10.66 1.63 -4.58
CA CYS A 59 -11.04 0.93 -3.37
C CYS A 59 -12.49 0.43 -3.42
N GLU A 60 -13.42 1.27 -3.85
CA GLU A 60 -14.83 0.90 -4.04
C GLU A 60 -14.99 -0.22 -5.06
N ASN A 61 -14.29 -0.17 -6.19
CA ASN A 61 -14.36 -1.21 -7.20
C ASN A 61 -13.73 -2.52 -6.73
N PHE A 62 -12.62 -2.44 -6.00
CA PHE A 62 -11.92 -3.61 -5.46
C PHE A 62 -12.81 -4.43 -4.51
N ILE A 63 -13.52 -3.78 -3.59
CA ILE A 63 -14.39 -4.50 -2.65
C ILE A 63 -15.66 -5.08 -3.31
N ARG A 64 -15.94 -4.79 -4.59
CA ARG A 64 -17.05 -5.41 -5.33
C ARG A 64 -16.72 -6.84 -5.76
N PHE A 65 -15.45 -7.22 -5.78
CA PHE A 65 -15.02 -8.57 -6.16
C PHE A 65 -15.38 -9.63 -5.12
N GLY A 66 -15.66 -9.24 -3.87
CA GLY A 66 -16.07 -10.17 -2.86
C GLY A 66 -16.03 -9.60 -1.44
N PRO A 67 -16.47 -10.41 -0.46
CA PRO A 67 -16.48 -10.00 0.94
C PRO A 67 -15.05 -9.80 1.45
N ALA A 68 -14.66 -8.56 1.72
CA ALA A 68 -13.35 -8.18 2.25
C ALA A 68 -13.44 -6.86 3.04
N ILE A 69 -12.47 -6.63 3.91
CA ILE A 69 -12.20 -5.31 4.49
C ILE A 69 -11.01 -4.73 3.73
N LEU A 70 -11.18 -3.58 3.09
CA LEU A 70 -10.08 -2.84 2.47
C LEU A 70 -9.71 -1.65 3.33
N VAL A 71 -8.43 -1.51 3.66
CA VAL A 71 -7.85 -0.40 4.44
C VAL A 71 -6.94 0.40 3.50
N SER A 72 -7.38 1.58 3.09
CA SER A 72 -6.57 2.51 2.28
C SER A 72 -5.70 3.38 3.19
N VAL A 73 -4.38 3.36 3.01
CA VAL A 73 -3.40 3.97 3.93
C VAL A 73 -3.05 5.40 3.50
N ALA A 74 -3.22 6.38 4.40
CA ALA A 74 -2.65 7.72 4.24
C ALA A 74 -1.22 7.74 4.79
N TYR A 75 -0.26 7.29 3.98
CA TYR A 75 1.16 7.37 4.33
C TYR A 75 1.71 8.78 4.07
N CYS A 76 2.74 9.18 4.80
CA CYS A 76 3.38 10.47 4.62
C CYS A 76 4.06 10.57 3.25
N LEU A 77 3.88 11.72 2.60
CA LEU A 77 4.39 11.97 1.26
C LEU A 77 5.74 12.70 1.31
N ALA A 78 6.55 12.42 0.30
CA ALA A 78 7.69 13.24 -0.06
C ALA A 78 7.23 14.48 -0.86
N PRO A 79 8.02 15.57 -0.89
CA PRO A 79 9.36 15.71 -0.31
C PRO A 79 9.39 16.03 1.19
N GLU A 80 8.25 16.33 1.82
CA GLU A 80 8.18 16.71 3.24
C GLU A 80 8.64 15.57 4.14
N HIS A 81 8.33 14.33 3.76
CA HIS A 81 8.71 13.12 4.49
C HIS A 81 9.33 12.10 3.51
N ARG A 82 10.61 12.29 3.20
CA ARG A 82 11.41 11.36 2.40
C ARG A 82 11.40 9.94 2.98
N LEU A 83 11.67 8.95 2.15
CA LEU A 83 11.81 7.56 2.57
C LEU A 83 12.86 7.42 3.69
N PRO A 84 12.65 6.55 4.69
CA PRO A 84 11.66 5.46 4.73
C PRO A 84 10.33 5.75 5.44
N VAL A 85 9.94 7.02 5.64
CA VAL A 85 8.74 7.34 6.46
C VAL A 85 7.48 6.66 5.91
N ALA A 86 7.22 6.75 4.61
CA ALA A 86 6.07 6.08 3.98
C ALA A 86 6.06 4.54 4.19
N TYR A 87 7.23 3.90 4.24
CA TYR A 87 7.33 2.46 4.50
C TYR A 87 7.02 2.12 5.95
N LYS A 88 7.47 2.96 6.89
CA LYS A 88 7.12 2.81 8.30
C LYS A 88 5.62 2.99 8.53
N ASP A 89 4.98 3.94 7.84
CA ASP A 89 3.53 4.11 7.90
C ASP A 89 2.80 2.86 7.36
N GLY A 90 3.37 2.20 6.35
CA GLY A 90 2.83 0.94 5.83
C GLY A 90 3.01 -0.25 6.77
N GLU A 91 4.16 -0.36 7.44
CA GLU A 91 4.37 -1.33 8.52
C GLU A 91 3.37 -1.10 9.66
N ASP A 92 3.21 0.14 10.08
CA ASP A 92 2.25 0.55 11.10
C ASP A 92 0.81 0.26 10.66
N ALA A 93 0.47 0.51 9.40
CA ALA A 93 -0.85 0.19 8.84
C ALA A 93 -1.08 -1.31 8.71
N LEU A 94 -0.06 -2.12 8.41
CA LEU A 94 -0.15 -3.57 8.40
C LEU A 94 -0.39 -4.11 9.81
N LEU A 95 0.38 -3.64 10.79
CA LEU A 95 0.22 -3.98 12.20
C LEU A 95 -1.16 -3.57 12.72
N CYS A 96 -1.59 -2.36 12.38
CA CYS A 96 -2.88 -1.84 12.81
C CYS A 96 -4.06 -2.44 12.04
N GLY A 97 -3.90 -2.78 10.77
CA GLY A 97 -4.87 -3.50 9.97
C GLY A 97 -5.07 -4.90 10.53
N GLY A 98 -3.99 -5.58 10.91
CA GLY A 98 -4.03 -6.82 11.66
C GLY A 98 -4.70 -6.66 13.03
N ASN A 99 -4.37 -5.62 13.79
CA ASN A 99 -5.01 -5.29 15.06
C ASN A 99 -6.51 -4.94 14.89
N THR A 100 -6.89 -4.26 13.80
CA THR A 100 -8.28 -3.91 13.49
C THR A 100 -9.06 -5.15 13.08
N ALA A 101 -8.49 -6.00 12.22
CA ALA A 101 -9.02 -7.32 11.91
C ALA A 101 -9.24 -8.13 13.19
N TYR A 102 -8.24 -8.15 14.09
CA TYR A 102 -8.31 -8.79 15.40
C TYR A 102 -9.38 -8.16 16.31
N ASN A 103 -9.58 -6.85 16.29
CA ASN A 103 -10.55 -6.17 17.15
C ASN A 103 -11.99 -6.24 16.61
N VAL A 104 -12.18 -6.24 15.29
CA VAL A 104 -13.44 -6.59 14.62
C VAL A 104 -13.73 -8.06 14.90
N ARG A 105 -12.71 -8.91 14.82
CA ARG A 105 -12.76 -10.31 15.20
C ARG A 105 -13.15 -10.50 16.66
N LEU A 106 -12.50 -9.85 17.63
CA LEU A 106 -12.83 -9.89 19.06
C LEU A 106 -14.31 -9.54 19.30
N ARG A 107 -14.85 -8.59 18.54
CA ARG A 107 -16.27 -8.22 18.59
C ARG A 107 -17.18 -9.22 17.87
N SER A 108 -16.61 -10.08 17.03
CA SER A 108 -17.26 -11.25 16.42
C SER A 108 -16.97 -12.57 17.17
N LEU A 109 -16.19 -12.56 18.27
CA LEU A 109 -15.66 -13.76 18.97
C LEU A 109 -16.67 -14.47 19.90
N ASP A 110 -17.97 -14.40 19.61
CA ASP A 110 -18.83 -15.57 19.86
C ASP A 110 -18.42 -16.78 18.99
N MET A 111 -17.43 -16.64 18.08
CA MET A 111 -16.80 -17.71 17.30
C MET A 111 -15.27 -17.51 17.16
N ASP A 112 -14.49 -18.56 17.46
CA ASP A 112 -13.01 -18.60 17.68
C ASP A 112 -12.13 -18.44 16.42
N LEU A 113 -11.00 -17.70 16.43
CA LEU A 113 -9.78 -17.93 15.61
C LEU A 113 -8.56 -17.04 15.98
N ALA A 114 -7.36 -17.60 15.75
CA ALA A 114 -6.01 -17.10 16.03
C ALA A 114 -5.38 -16.13 14.98
N LEU A 115 -4.25 -15.52 15.40
CA LEU A 115 -3.40 -14.45 14.82
C LEU A 115 -3.25 -14.36 13.28
N VAL A 116 -3.05 -13.13 12.79
CA VAL A 116 -3.07 -12.69 11.38
C VAL A 116 -1.92 -13.28 10.55
N LYS A 117 -2.24 -13.78 9.35
CA LYS A 117 -1.30 -14.30 8.35
C LYS A 117 -1.44 -13.54 7.02
N ILE A 118 -0.34 -13.00 6.50
CA ILE A 118 -0.30 -12.40 5.15
C ILE A 118 -0.48 -13.50 4.11
N GLN A 119 -1.52 -13.40 3.28
CA GLN A 119 -1.85 -14.41 2.27
C GLN A 119 -1.10 -14.22 0.95
N GLY A 120 -0.68 -12.98 0.66
CA GLY A 120 0.05 -12.61 -0.55
C GLY A 120 0.04 -11.11 -0.78
N THR A 121 0.72 -10.69 -1.84
CA THR A 121 0.91 -9.30 -2.27
C THR A 121 0.36 -9.12 -3.68
N ILE A 122 -0.32 -8.00 -3.94
CA ILE A 122 -0.75 -7.60 -5.28
C ILE A 122 0.03 -6.34 -5.65
N LEU A 123 0.72 -6.37 -6.79
CA LEU A 123 1.51 -5.25 -7.31
C LEU A 123 0.87 -4.78 -8.61
N ASP A 124 0.13 -3.68 -8.55
CA ASP A 124 -0.37 -3.01 -9.74
C ASP A 124 0.63 -1.92 -10.14
N GLN A 125 1.35 -2.16 -11.24
CA GLN A 125 2.36 -1.24 -11.81
C GLN A 125 3.37 -0.72 -10.75
N PRO A 126 4.14 -1.63 -10.10
CA PRO A 126 5.09 -1.20 -9.07
C PRO A 126 6.18 -0.30 -9.67
N LEU A 127 6.41 0.85 -9.03
CA LEU A 127 7.46 1.78 -9.44
C LEU A 127 8.80 1.31 -8.88
N PHE A 128 9.66 0.80 -9.76
CA PHE A 128 11.08 0.54 -9.50
C PHE A 128 11.93 1.35 -10.49
N GLY A 129 13.20 1.53 -10.18
CA GLY A 129 14.15 2.19 -11.06
C GLY A 129 15.58 1.76 -10.79
N GLY A 130 16.52 2.56 -11.28
CA GLY A 130 17.94 2.42 -11.02
C GLY A 130 18.74 3.52 -11.70
N ILE A 131 20.04 3.58 -11.44
CA ILE A 131 20.92 4.54 -12.12
C ILE A 131 20.97 4.23 -13.62
N GLU A 132 21.14 2.94 -13.95
CA GLU A 132 21.18 2.47 -15.34
C GLU A 132 19.76 2.45 -15.92
N GLN A 133 19.60 3.15 -17.05
CA GLN A 133 18.33 3.13 -17.78
C GLN A 133 18.17 1.81 -18.52
N ILE A 134 16.95 1.26 -18.49
CA ILE A 134 16.59 0.06 -19.27
C ILE A 134 15.94 0.44 -20.60
N ASP A 135 15.92 -0.52 -21.54
CA ASP A 135 15.40 -0.28 -22.90
C ASP A 135 13.99 0.33 -22.92
N SER A 136 13.10 -0.12 -22.04
CA SER A 136 11.73 0.43 -21.95
C SER A 136 11.69 1.87 -21.44
N GLU A 137 12.61 2.28 -20.56
CA GLU A 137 12.67 3.68 -20.11
C GLU A 137 13.12 4.61 -21.24
N VAL A 138 14.02 4.14 -22.11
CA VAL A 138 14.48 4.89 -23.28
C VAL A 138 13.40 4.93 -24.37
N GLU A 139 12.74 3.79 -24.64
CA GLU A 139 11.68 3.71 -25.65
C GLU A 139 10.47 4.59 -25.29
N PHE A 140 10.10 4.62 -24.00
CA PHE A 140 8.95 5.37 -23.49
C PHE A 140 9.36 6.65 -22.75
N ALA A 141 10.49 7.25 -23.09
CA ALA A 141 11.01 8.45 -22.41
C ALA A 141 10.01 9.61 -22.40
N ASP A 142 9.24 9.76 -23.49
CA ASP A 142 8.20 10.79 -23.68
C ASP A 142 6.77 10.27 -23.41
N ASP A 143 6.61 9.23 -22.56
CA ASP A 143 5.30 8.71 -22.21
C ASP A 143 4.35 9.81 -21.73
N ARG A 144 3.08 9.74 -22.15
CA ARG A 144 2.12 10.82 -21.90
C ARG A 144 1.55 10.83 -20.49
N ILE A 145 1.72 9.74 -19.75
CA ILE A 145 1.20 9.53 -18.40
C ILE A 145 2.34 9.72 -17.40
N LEU A 146 3.48 9.05 -17.62
CA LEU A 146 4.63 9.08 -16.74
C LEU A 146 5.96 9.13 -17.54
N PRO A 147 6.33 10.31 -18.07
CA PRO A 147 7.60 10.48 -18.77
C PRO A 147 8.80 10.17 -17.87
N LEU A 148 9.93 9.77 -18.47
CA LEU A 148 11.15 9.41 -17.73
C LEU A 148 11.64 10.55 -16.82
N SER A 149 11.57 11.80 -17.30
CA SER A 149 11.94 12.99 -16.51
C SER A 149 11.08 13.16 -15.25
N VAL A 150 9.82 12.73 -15.29
CA VAL A 150 8.93 12.76 -14.12
C VAL A 150 9.29 11.65 -13.14
N THR A 151 9.59 10.45 -13.63
CA THR A 151 10.06 9.33 -12.80
C THR A 151 11.38 9.67 -12.09
N ASP A 152 12.31 10.33 -12.78
CA ASP A 152 13.58 10.79 -12.19
C ASP A 152 13.34 11.79 -11.06
N LEU A 153 12.46 12.77 -11.30
CA LEU A 153 12.09 13.76 -10.30
C LEU A 153 11.38 13.13 -9.09
N ILE A 154 10.50 12.15 -9.31
CA ILE A 154 9.84 11.39 -8.24
C ILE A 154 10.88 10.76 -7.33
N TRP A 155 11.88 10.07 -7.89
CA TRP A 155 12.94 9.43 -7.10
C TRP A 155 13.81 10.45 -6.38
N GLU A 156 14.17 11.56 -7.03
CA GLU A 156 14.94 12.65 -6.41
C GLU A 156 14.21 13.24 -5.18
N LEU A 157 12.89 13.39 -5.25
CA LEU A 157 12.09 13.92 -4.15
C LEU A 157 11.83 12.89 -3.05
N ALA A 158 11.67 11.60 -3.40
CA ALA A 158 11.29 10.55 -2.48
C ALA A 158 12.46 9.93 -1.71
N LEU A 159 13.62 9.77 -2.32
CA LEU A 159 14.77 9.11 -1.69
C LEU A 159 15.32 9.90 -0.50
N PRO A 160 16.05 9.24 0.42
CA PRO A 160 16.82 9.95 1.44
C PRO A 160 17.72 11.03 0.82
N LEU A 161 18.00 12.10 1.56
CA LEU A 161 18.97 13.09 1.12
C LEU A 161 20.32 12.40 0.85
N ASP A 162 20.98 12.80 -0.24
CA ASP A 162 22.25 12.27 -0.73
C ASP A 162 22.22 10.81 -1.22
N ALA A 163 21.04 10.16 -1.27
CA ALA A 163 20.89 8.86 -1.90
C ALA A 163 20.70 9.00 -3.42
N ASP A 164 21.31 8.09 -4.18
CA ASP A 164 21.09 7.94 -5.61
C ASP A 164 20.05 6.84 -5.91
N ARG A 165 19.77 6.64 -7.21
CA ARG A 165 18.76 5.68 -7.66
C ARG A 165 19.17 4.22 -7.47
N ASP A 166 20.41 3.90 -7.08
CA ASP A 166 20.81 2.52 -6.72
C ASP A 166 20.48 2.17 -5.26
N HIS A 167 19.92 3.12 -4.51
CA HIS A 167 19.42 2.87 -3.15
C HIS A 167 18.37 1.75 -3.15
N GLU A 168 18.37 0.90 -2.12
CA GLU A 168 17.51 -0.31 -2.02
C GLU A 168 15.99 -0.05 -2.05
N TYR A 169 15.58 1.23 -2.00
CA TYR A 169 14.19 1.66 -2.10
C TYR A 169 13.76 1.92 -3.55
N CYS A 170 14.70 2.30 -4.41
CA CYS A 170 14.49 2.50 -5.85
C CYS A 170 14.85 1.22 -6.62
N THR A 171 15.99 0.60 -6.28
CA THR A 171 16.47 -0.63 -6.92
C THR A 171 16.58 -1.76 -5.90
N PRO A 172 15.49 -2.51 -5.63
CA PRO A 172 15.51 -3.56 -4.62
C PRO A 172 16.46 -4.72 -4.94
N MET A 173 16.93 -4.84 -6.18
CA MET A 173 17.76 -5.95 -6.65
C MET A 173 19.27 -5.69 -6.57
N VAL A 174 19.72 -4.43 -6.58
CA VAL A 174 21.13 -4.12 -6.91
C VAL A 174 22.05 -4.05 -5.69
N ARG A 175 21.57 -3.80 -4.47
CA ARG A 175 22.43 -3.77 -3.24
C ARG A 175 21.62 -3.67 -1.94
N GLY A 176 20.62 -4.53 -1.76
CA GLY A 176 19.72 -4.45 -0.61
C GLY A 176 20.06 -5.43 0.52
N SER A 177 19.82 -5.00 1.77
CA SER A 177 19.76 -5.89 2.95
C SER A 177 18.63 -6.93 2.85
N HIS A 178 17.76 -6.76 1.86
CA HIS A 178 16.53 -7.52 1.63
C HIS A 178 16.66 -8.60 0.54
N ASN A 179 17.76 -8.69 -0.21
CA ASN A 179 17.92 -9.65 -1.32
C ASN A 179 17.65 -11.11 -0.91
N ALA A 180 18.12 -11.51 0.29
CA ALA A 180 17.86 -12.84 0.84
C ALA A 180 16.39 -13.09 1.18
N LYS A 181 15.59 -12.02 1.35
CA LYS A 181 14.17 -12.09 1.72
C LYS A 181 13.23 -12.06 0.51
N ILE A 182 13.69 -11.64 -0.68
CA ILE A 182 12.84 -11.54 -1.89
C ILE A 182 12.19 -12.89 -2.21
N GLY A 183 12.92 -14.01 -2.10
CA GLY A 183 12.36 -15.35 -2.31
C GLY A 183 11.36 -15.80 -1.23
N SER A 184 11.24 -15.05 -0.12
CA SER A 184 10.38 -15.39 1.02
C SER A 184 9.09 -14.57 1.10
N ILE A 185 8.86 -13.63 0.17
CA ILE A 185 7.70 -12.71 0.18
C ILE A 185 6.35 -13.40 -0.07
N GLY A 186 6.36 -14.71 -0.32
CA GLY A 186 5.17 -15.52 -0.50
C GLY A 186 4.54 -15.34 -1.89
N ARG A 187 3.22 -15.42 -1.96
CA ARG A 187 2.48 -15.29 -3.22
C ARG A 187 2.44 -13.84 -3.66
N VAL A 188 2.91 -13.55 -4.87
CA VAL A 188 2.79 -12.23 -5.51
C VAL A 188 1.96 -12.37 -6.78
N ILE A 189 1.01 -11.45 -6.96
CA ILE A 189 0.24 -11.27 -8.19
C ILE A 189 0.66 -9.92 -8.77
N VAL A 190 1.03 -9.92 -10.04
CA VAL A 190 1.35 -8.74 -10.85
C VAL A 190 0.32 -8.66 -11.97
#